data_AF-A0AAN8FE66-F1
#
_entry.id   AF-A0AAN8FE66-F1
#
_cell.length_a   1.000
_cell.length_b   1.000
_cell.length_c   1.000
_cell.angle_alpha   90.00
_cell.angle_beta   90.00
_cell.angle_gamma   90.00
#
_symmetry.space_group_name_H-M   'P 1'
#
loop_
_entity.id
_entity.type
_entity.pdbx_description
1 polymer ?
#
loop_
_entity_poly.entity_id
_entity_poly.type
_entity_poly.pdbx_seq_one_letter_code
_entity_poly.pdbx_strand_id
1 'polypeptide(L)'
;IQDTELNVTEMDTDALLHGKASAKELQDLYVRLKEQIIAMDEQETRLNAEMQSFEKKMQEMEEQQNVYTDLDQLAADVENNMRGLDRSREELEQNLPGLEQRRDDLEEQLKVLNEQLEGNPEYAEIRRLKRELEMLSEKNARLQAEAEAIERETNYESIKEEVRRLRALYNEQLVAAANGRR
;
A
#
# COMPACT_ATOMS: atom_id res chain seq x y z
N ILE A 1 11.86 -67.01 14.65
CA ILE A 1 12.57 -68.31 14.75
C ILE A 1 11.53 -69.40 14.86
N GLN A 2 11.19 -69.97 13.71
CA GLN A 2 10.67 -71.32 13.53
C GLN A 2 10.92 -71.64 12.05
N ASP A 3 12.18 -71.91 11.72
CA ASP A 3 12.55 -72.52 10.45
C ASP A 3 12.20 -74.01 10.57
N THR A 4 10.94 -74.32 10.29
CA THR A 4 10.53 -75.72 10.07
C THR A 4 10.85 -76.08 8.63
N GLU A 5 11.59 -77.17 8.48
CA GLU A 5 12.12 -77.80 7.27
C GLU A 5 11.08 -77.98 6.14
N LEU A 6 10.77 -76.90 5.41
CA LEU A 6 9.90 -76.87 4.24
C LEU A 6 10.69 -76.77 2.91
N ASN A 7 11.98 -77.12 2.94
CA ASN A 7 12.78 -77.18 1.72
C ASN A 7 12.66 -78.57 1.09
N VAL A 8 12.38 -78.61 -0.22
CA VAL A 8 12.72 -79.79 -1.04
C VAL A 8 14.23 -79.98 -0.91
N THR A 9 14.64 -81.04 -0.25
CA THR A 9 16.06 -81.31 0.03
C THR A 9 16.73 -81.89 -1.20
N GLU A 10 18.07 -81.78 -1.32
CA GLU A 10 18.82 -82.45 -2.38
C GLU A 10 18.62 -83.98 -2.39
N MET A 11 18.19 -84.57 -1.26
CA MET A 11 17.79 -85.98 -1.19
C MET A 11 16.47 -86.28 -1.91
N ASP A 12 15.54 -85.33 -1.93
CA ASP A 12 14.22 -85.47 -2.56
C ASP A 12 14.34 -85.47 -4.09
N THR A 13 15.29 -84.70 -4.65
CA THR A 13 15.59 -84.65 -6.08
C THR A 13 16.36 -85.89 -6.55
N ASP A 14 17.24 -86.44 -5.71
CA ASP A 14 18.04 -87.63 -6.03
C ASP A 14 17.18 -88.91 -6.08
N ALA A 15 16.17 -89.05 -5.21
CA ALA A 15 15.23 -90.18 -5.22
C ALA A 15 14.33 -90.21 -6.47
N LEU A 16 13.97 -89.04 -7.00
CA LEU A 16 13.22 -88.83 -8.24
C LEU A 16 14.06 -89.18 -9.49
N LEU A 17 15.33 -88.75 -9.52
CA LEU A 17 16.24 -88.97 -10.64
C LEU A 17 16.62 -90.45 -10.84
N HIS A 18 16.63 -91.25 -9.76
CA HIS A 18 17.00 -92.67 -9.81
C HIS A 18 15.82 -93.63 -10.07
N GLY A 19 14.61 -93.12 -10.34
CA GLY A 19 13.45 -93.91 -10.76
C GLY A 19 12.93 -94.94 -9.73
N LYS A 20 13.30 -94.80 -8.46
CA LYS A 20 12.93 -95.72 -7.37
C LYS A 20 11.86 -95.16 -6.42
N ALA A 21 11.35 -93.96 -6.69
CA ALA A 21 10.37 -93.32 -5.83
C ALA A 21 9.03 -94.09 -5.85
N SER A 22 8.53 -94.45 -4.68
CA SER A 22 7.19 -95.05 -4.57
C SER A 22 6.10 -94.00 -4.85
N ALA A 23 4.92 -94.42 -5.32
CA ALA A 23 3.81 -93.50 -5.60
C ALA A 23 3.41 -92.64 -4.37
N LYS A 24 3.66 -93.16 -3.17
CA LYS A 24 3.44 -92.45 -1.90
C LYS A 24 4.48 -91.34 -1.68
N GLU A 25 5.75 -91.60 -1.97
CA GLU A 25 6.82 -90.60 -1.87
C GLU A 25 6.61 -89.43 -2.84
N LEU A 26 6.14 -89.71 -4.06
CA LEU A 26 5.75 -88.68 -5.03
C LEU A 26 4.57 -87.83 -4.53
N GLN A 27 3.61 -88.43 -3.85
CA GLN A 27 2.47 -87.72 -3.28
C GLN A 27 2.89 -86.84 -2.10
N ASP A 28 3.75 -87.35 -1.21
CA ASP A 28 4.29 -86.59 -0.07
C ASP A 28 5.13 -85.39 -0.56
N LEU A 29 5.93 -85.60 -1.63
CA LEU A 29 6.69 -84.52 -2.27
C LEU A 29 5.79 -83.47 -2.94
N TYR A 30 4.69 -83.89 -3.58
CA TYR A 30 3.71 -82.98 -4.15
C TYR A 30 3.03 -82.11 -3.08
N VAL A 31 2.68 -82.70 -1.93
CA VAL A 31 2.10 -81.96 -0.79
C VAL A 31 3.11 -80.96 -0.23
N ARG A 32 4.36 -81.36 0.00
CA ARG A 32 5.43 -80.47 0.48
C ARG A 32 5.69 -79.31 -0.49
N LEU A 33 5.76 -79.57 -1.79
CA LEU A 33 5.96 -78.51 -2.80
C LEU A 33 4.78 -77.53 -2.81
N LYS A 34 3.55 -78.02 -2.66
CA LYS A 34 2.36 -77.17 -2.59
C LYS A 34 2.38 -76.28 -1.34
N GLU A 35 2.76 -76.81 -0.20
CA GLU A 35 2.94 -76.04 1.05
C GLU A 35 4.04 -74.98 0.89
N GLN A 36 5.15 -75.32 0.24
CA GLN A 36 6.23 -74.38 -0.07
C GLN A 36 5.77 -73.23 -0.97
N ILE A 37 4.96 -73.52 -2.00
CA ILE A 37 4.37 -72.49 -2.88
C ILE A 37 3.49 -71.53 -2.08
N ILE A 38 2.64 -72.06 -1.17
CA ILE A 38 1.79 -71.23 -0.31
C ILE A 38 2.63 -70.35 0.61
N ALA A 39 3.68 -70.92 1.23
CA ALA A 39 4.58 -70.15 2.10
C ALA A 39 5.34 -69.06 1.33
N MET A 40 5.75 -69.34 0.08
CA MET A 40 6.36 -68.35 -0.79
C MET A 40 5.39 -67.23 -1.18
N ASP A 41 4.13 -67.55 -1.50
CA ASP A 41 3.09 -66.55 -1.82
C ASP A 41 2.77 -65.66 -0.61
N GLU A 42 2.70 -66.25 0.59
CA GLU A 42 2.58 -65.49 1.85
C GLU A 42 3.80 -64.59 2.12
N GLN A 43 5.00 -65.03 1.75
CA GLN A 43 6.20 -64.21 1.87
C GLN A 43 6.21 -63.08 0.83
N GLU A 44 5.83 -63.36 -0.41
CA GLU A 44 5.74 -62.38 -1.49
C GLU A 44 4.72 -61.29 -1.15
N THR A 45 3.55 -61.66 -0.63
CA THR A 45 2.53 -60.70 -0.18
C THR A 45 3.03 -59.81 0.96
N ARG A 46 3.78 -60.35 1.93
CA ARG A 46 4.41 -59.56 3.00
C ARG A 46 5.47 -58.60 2.46
N LEU A 47 6.36 -59.09 1.59
CA LEU A 47 7.40 -58.26 0.97
C LEU A 47 6.78 -57.14 0.12
N ASN A 48 5.72 -57.43 -0.62
CA ASN A 48 4.97 -56.43 -1.38
C ASN A 48 4.36 -55.35 -0.46
N ALA A 49 3.79 -55.73 0.68
CA ALA A 49 3.28 -54.78 1.65
C ALA A 49 4.38 -53.91 2.28
N GLU A 50 5.55 -54.50 2.59
CA GLU A 50 6.72 -53.76 3.08
C GLU A 50 7.26 -52.80 2.03
N MET A 51 7.38 -53.22 0.76
CA MET A 51 7.80 -52.36 -0.34
C MET A 51 6.86 -51.16 -0.50
N GLN A 52 5.55 -51.37 -0.47
CA GLN A 52 4.58 -50.27 -0.52
C GLN A 52 4.74 -49.31 0.67
N SER A 53 5.00 -49.85 1.87
CA SER A 53 5.27 -49.01 3.05
C SER A 53 6.56 -48.20 2.90
N PHE A 54 7.60 -48.77 2.29
CA PHE A 54 8.85 -48.06 2.03
C PHE A 54 8.69 -47.00 0.96
N GLU A 55 7.95 -47.27 -0.12
CA GLU A 55 7.63 -46.29 -1.17
C GLU A 55 6.92 -45.07 -0.59
N LYS A 56 5.90 -45.29 0.25
CA LYS A 56 5.20 -44.20 0.93
C LYS A 56 6.15 -43.38 1.81
N LYS A 57 7.02 -44.05 2.58
CA LYS A 57 7.98 -43.36 3.45
C LYS A 57 9.02 -42.57 2.65
N MET A 58 9.45 -43.08 1.48
CA MET A 58 10.35 -42.35 0.59
C MET A 58 9.69 -41.08 0.04
N GLN A 59 8.41 -41.15 -0.36
CA GLN A 59 7.65 -39.97 -0.79
C GLN A 59 7.52 -38.94 0.34
N GLU A 60 7.17 -39.35 1.56
CA GLU A 60 7.09 -38.45 2.72
C GLU A 60 8.44 -37.76 3.02
N MET A 61 9.56 -38.49 2.86
CA MET A 61 10.90 -37.91 3.04
C MET A 61 11.25 -36.91 1.92
N GLU A 62 10.87 -37.19 0.67
CA GLU A 62 11.09 -36.28 -0.46
C GLU A 62 10.29 -34.98 -0.30
N GLU A 63 9.03 -35.07 0.14
CA GLU A 63 8.21 -33.90 0.46
C GLU A 63 8.84 -33.06 1.57
N GLN A 64 9.31 -33.69 2.65
CA GLN A 64 10.02 -32.99 3.72
C GLN A 64 11.30 -32.32 3.23
N GLN A 65 12.07 -32.98 2.37
CA GLN A 65 13.30 -32.42 1.80
C GLN A 65 13.01 -31.15 0.98
N ASN A 66 11.91 -31.13 0.23
CA ASN A 66 11.50 -29.94 -0.51
C ASN A 66 11.15 -28.78 0.44
N VAL A 67 10.42 -29.05 1.52
CA VAL A 67 10.09 -28.03 2.54
C VAL A 67 11.35 -27.46 3.19
N TYR A 68 12.35 -28.28 3.50
CA TYR A 68 13.63 -27.79 4.04
C TYR A 68 14.38 -26.91 3.03
N THR A 69 14.35 -27.28 1.75
CA THR A 69 14.97 -26.48 0.68
C THR A 69 14.32 -25.11 0.55
N ASP A 70 12.98 -25.05 0.63
CA ASP A 70 12.24 -23.78 0.61
C ASP A 70 12.55 -22.92 1.84
N LEU A 71 12.71 -23.55 3.01
CA LEU A 71 13.06 -22.85 4.25
C LEU A 71 14.48 -22.26 4.18
N ASP A 72 15.44 -23.00 3.63
CA ASP A 72 16.82 -22.53 3.43
C ASP A 72 16.87 -21.34 2.46
N GLN A 73 16.09 -21.39 1.38
CA GLN A 73 15.94 -20.25 0.47
C GLN A 73 15.36 -19.02 1.18
N LEU A 74 14.28 -19.22 1.95
CA LEU A 74 13.66 -18.13 2.71
C LEU A 74 14.64 -17.53 3.73
N ALA A 75 15.43 -18.37 4.41
CA ALA A 75 16.45 -17.92 5.36
C ALA A 75 17.52 -17.07 4.66
N ALA A 76 17.99 -17.50 3.49
CA ALA A 76 18.97 -16.74 2.70
C ALA A 76 18.41 -15.39 2.23
N ASP A 77 17.15 -15.34 1.78
CA ASP A 77 16.49 -14.11 1.36
C ASP A 77 16.33 -13.12 2.53
N VAL A 78 15.92 -13.63 3.70
CA VAL A 78 15.80 -12.84 4.92
C VAL A 78 17.17 -12.29 5.35
N GLU A 79 18.23 -13.08 5.30
CA GLU A 79 19.59 -12.63 5.64
C GLU A 79 20.08 -11.54 4.68
N ASN A 80 19.84 -11.71 3.38
CA ASN A 80 20.18 -10.70 2.37
C ASN A 80 19.43 -9.38 2.61
N ASN A 81 18.15 -9.46 2.94
CA ASN A 81 17.34 -8.29 3.27
C ASN A 81 17.85 -7.58 4.52
N MET A 82 18.19 -8.33 5.59
CA MET A 82 18.78 -7.75 6.80
C MET A 82 20.09 -7.01 6.48
N ARG A 83 21.00 -7.61 5.71
CA ARG A 83 22.24 -6.95 5.29
C ARG A 83 22.02 -5.72 4.42
N GLY A 84 20.92 -5.66 3.66
CA GLY A 84 20.53 -4.47 2.90
C GLY A 84 20.03 -3.34 3.81
N LEU A 85 19.20 -3.69 4.80
CA LEU A 85 18.69 -2.75 5.79
C LEU A 85 19.80 -2.19 6.67
N ASP A 86 20.75 -3.01 7.10
CA ASP A 86 21.89 -2.55 7.91
C ASP A 86 22.74 -1.53 7.15
N ARG A 87 23.05 -1.78 5.88
CA ARG A 87 23.77 -0.81 5.03
C ARG A 87 23.00 0.50 4.87
N SER A 88 21.69 0.40 4.65
CA SER A 88 20.83 1.60 4.52
C SER A 88 20.80 2.40 5.82
N ARG A 89 20.77 1.72 6.97
CA ARG A 89 20.85 2.34 8.28
C ARG A 89 22.19 3.04 8.50
N GLU A 90 23.30 2.40 8.18
CA GLU A 90 24.64 3.00 8.29
C GLU A 90 24.78 4.26 7.42
N GLU A 91 24.27 4.22 6.18
CA GLU A 91 24.24 5.39 5.30
C GLU A 91 23.41 6.55 5.89
N LEU A 92 22.26 6.24 6.49
CA LEU A 92 21.43 7.26 7.16
C LEU A 92 22.13 7.82 8.39
N GLU A 93 22.74 6.98 9.22
CA GLU A 93 23.49 7.40 10.42
C GLU A 93 24.68 8.30 10.06
N GLN A 94 25.33 8.08 8.91
CA GLN A 94 26.41 8.95 8.42
C GLN A 94 25.89 10.30 7.89
N ASN A 95 24.75 10.32 7.22
CA ASN A 95 24.21 11.52 6.58
C ASN A 95 23.47 12.44 7.55
N LEU A 96 22.84 11.88 8.59
CA LEU A 96 21.97 12.63 9.51
C LEU A 96 22.68 13.81 10.20
N PRO A 97 23.90 13.67 10.75
CA PRO A 97 24.58 14.79 11.41
C PRO A 97 24.87 15.96 10.45
N GLY A 98 25.21 15.67 9.20
CA GLY A 98 25.46 16.71 8.19
C GLY A 98 24.20 17.48 7.80
N LEU A 99 23.05 16.79 7.77
CA LEU A 99 21.75 17.43 7.53
C LEU A 99 21.29 18.26 8.73
N GLU A 100 21.51 17.78 9.95
CA GLU A 100 21.22 18.53 11.18
C GLU A 100 22.05 19.81 11.25
N GLN A 101 23.36 19.71 11.00
CA GLN A 101 24.23 20.89 10.98
C GLN A 101 23.78 21.90 9.92
N ARG A 102 23.44 21.43 8.71
CA ARG A 102 22.96 22.32 7.64
C ARG A 102 21.63 23.00 7.99
N ARG A 103 20.73 22.32 8.70
CA ARG A 103 19.49 22.92 9.20
C ARG A 103 19.83 24.04 10.18
N ASP A 104 20.69 23.77 11.15
CA ASP A 104 21.05 24.73 12.19
C ASP A 104 21.74 25.98 11.59
N ASP A 105 22.63 25.79 10.61
CA ASP A 105 23.26 26.89 9.86
C ASP A 105 22.23 27.76 9.11
N LEU A 106 21.21 27.13 8.49
CA LEU A 106 20.15 27.85 7.79
C LEU A 106 19.22 28.61 8.74
N GLU A 107 18.92 28.03 9.91
CA GLU A 107 18.12 28.69 10.95
C GLU A 107 18.83 29.95 11.47
N GLU A 108 20.14 29.87 11.72
CA GLU A 108 20.90 31.03 12.15
C GLU A 108 20.98 32.11 11.06
N GLN A 109 21.19 31.72 9.80
CA GLN A 109 21.15 32.67 8.67
C GLN A 109 19.80 33.37 8.55
N LEU A 110 18.69 32.64 8.69
CA LEU A 110 17.35 33.20 8.68
C LEU A 110 17.15 34.19 9.82
N LYS A 111 17.66 33.87 11.01
CA LYS A 111 17.58 34.76 12.17
C LYS A 111 18.35 36.06 11.92
N VAL A 112 19.58 35.98 11.43
CA VAL A 112 20.39 37.15 11.08
C VAL A 112 19.71 38.00 10.00
N LEU A 113 19.19 37.38 8.94
CA LEU A 113 18.45 38.08 7.89
C LEU A 113 17.21 38.79 8.42
N ASN A 114 16.46 38.15 9.32
CA ASN A 114 15.30 38.76 9.97
C ASN A 114 15.70 39.95 10.83
N GLU A 115 16.77 39.83 11.63
CA GLU A 115 17.28 40.94 12.44
C GLU A 115 17.74 42.11 11.56
N GLN A 116 18.41 41.84 10.44
CA GLN A 116 18.80 42.86 9.47
C GLN A 116 17.60 43.54 8.82
N LEU A 117 16.57 42.77 8.47
CA LEU A 117 15.36 43.29 7.86
C LEU A 117 14.57 44.15 8.84
N GLU A 118 14.37 43.68 10.07
CA GLU A 118 13.67 44.42 11.13
C GLU A 118 14.44 45.67 11.57
N GLY A 119 15.78 45.59 11.60
CA GLY A 119 16.67 46.73 11.87
C GLY A 119 16.80 47.70 10.70
N ASN A 120 16.32 47.36 9.50
CA ASN A 120 16.41 48.23 8.33
C ASN A 120 15.38 49.39 8.45
N PRO A 121 15.86 50.65 8.56
CA PRO A 121 14.97 51.80 8.71
C PRO A 121 14.08 52.02 7.48
N GLU A 122 14.54 51.70 6.28
CA GLU A 122 13.74 51.81 5.06
C GLU A 122 12.58 50.81 5.08
N TYR A 123 12.83 49.58 5.55
CA TYR A 123 11.77 48.57 5.67
C TYR A 123 10.73 48.94 6.73
N ALA A 124 11.17 49.51 7.86
CA ALA A 124 10.28 50.04 8.88
C ALA A 124 9.43 51.20 8.33
N GLU A 125 10.02 52.12 7.57
CA GLU A 125 9.32 53.25 6.96
C GLU A 125 8.33 52.78 5.89
N ILE A 126 8.71 51.84 5.02
CA ILE A 126 7.80 51.23 4.04
C ILE A 126 6.60 50.59 4.75
N ARG A 127 6.83 49.85 5.84
CA ARG A 127 5.72 49.27 6.63
C ARG A 127 4.83 50.33 7.26
N ARG A 128 5.39 51.45 7.74
CA ARG A 128 4.61 52.58 8.27
C ARG A 128 3.76 53.23 7.17
N LEU A 129 4.39 53.59 6.05
CA LEU A 129 3.75 54.24 4.91
C LEU A 129 2.64 53.36 4.32
N LYS A 130 2.82 52.04 4.28
CA LYS A 130 1.79 51.11 3.83
C LYS A 130 0.53 51.19 4.71
N ARG A 131 0.69 51.18 6.04
CA ARG A 131 -0.45 51.32 6.97
C ARG A 131 -1.11 52.69 6.86
N GLU A 132 -0.32 53.74 6.68
CA GLU A 132 -0.84 55.10 6.51
C GLU A 132 -1.65 55.24 5.23
N LEU A 133 -1.17 54.65 4.13
CA LEU A 133 -1.87 54.61 2.85
C LEU A 133 -3.19 53.82 2.95
N GLU A 134 -3.20 52.68 3.66
CA GLU A 134 -4.43 51.93 3.95
C GLU A 134 -5.45 52.79 4.69
N MET A 135 -5.06 53.46 5.79
CA MET A 135 -5.95 54.35 6.55
C MET A 135 -6.47 55.53 5.72
N LEU A 136 -5.61 56.15 4.90
CA LEU A 136 -6.03 57.24 4.02
C LEU A 136 -6.98 56.76 2.93
N SER A 137 -6.78 55.56 2.40
CA SER A 137 -7.69 54.96 1.42
C SER A 137 -9.09 54.75 2.02
N GLU A 138 -9.16 54.26 3.26
CA GLU A 138 -10.42 54.08 3.98
C GLU A 138 -11.11 55.42 4.25
N LYS A 139 -10.35 56.43 4.69
CA LYS A 139 -10.89 57.77 4.95
C LYS A 139 -11.43 58.41 3.67
N ASN A 140 -10.70 58.30 2.57
CA ASN A 140 -11.16 58.81 1.27
C ASN A 140 -12.44 58.10 0.82
N ALA A 141 -12.53 56.79 0.97
CA ALA A 141 -13.74 56.04 0.64
C ALA A 141 -14.94 56.52 1.47
N ARG A 142 -14.75 56.80 2.77
CA ARG A 142 -15.80 57.37 3.63
C ARG A 142 -16.24 58.75 3.19
N LEU A 143 -15.28 59.66 2.95
CA LEU A 143 -15.58 61.02 2.50
C LEU A 143 -16.27 61.03 1.14
N GLN A 144 -15.88 60.13 0.24
CA GLN A 144 -16.53 59.98 -1.06
C GLN A 144 -17.98 59.51 -0.90
N ALA A 145 -18.23 58.53 -0.04
CA ALA A 145 -19.58 58.08 0.28
C ALA A 145 -20.45 59.19 0.92
N GLU A 146 -19.85 60.02 1.80
CA GLU A 146 -20.52 61.17 2.41
C GLU A 146 -20.84 62.26 1.36
N ALA A 147 -19.88 62.58 0.49
CA ALA A 147 -20.09 63.54 -0.60
C ALA A 147 -21.21 63.07 -1.55
N GLU A 148 -21.22 61.79 -1.93
CA GLU A 148 -22.30 61.20 -2.72
C GLU A 148 -23.66 61.26 -2.01
N ALA A 149 -23.70 61.08 -0.69
CA ALA A 149 -24.93 61.19 0.08
C ALA A 149 -25.45 62.63 0.08
N ILE A 150 -24.58 63.62 0.33
CA ILE A 150 -24.93 65.04 0.26
C ILE A 150 -25.37 65.42 -1.14
N GLU A 151 -24.69 64.94 -2.18
CA GLU A 151 -25.08 65.21 -3.58
C GLU A 151 -26.46 64.64 -3.88
N ARG A 152 -26.78 63.43 -3.41
CA ARG A 152 -28.14 62.88 -3.54
C ARG A 152 -29.20 63.72 -2.82
N GLU A 153 -28.88 64.27 -1.64
CA GLU A 153 -29.81 65.10 -0.86
C GLU A 153 -29.97 66.54 -1.41
N THR A 154 -28.91 67.09 -1.99
CA THR A 154 -28.86 68.47 -2.50
C THR A 154 -29.06 68.57 -4.00
N ASN A 155 -29.25 67.44 -4.70
CA ASN A 155 -29.58 67.43 -6.11
C ASN A 155 -31.05 67.83 -6.32
N TYR A 156 -31.27 69.13 -6.44
CA TYR A 156 -32.57 69.73 -6.73
C TYR A 156 -32.96 69.69 -8.21
N GLU A 157 -32.21 69.04 -9.10
CA GLU A 157 -32.54 69.05 -10.54
C GLU A 157 -33.90 68.44 -10.82
N SER A 158 -34.27 67.35 -10.12
CA SER A 158 -35.62 66.76 -10.22
C SER A 158 -36.72 67.76 -9.82
N ILE A 159 -36.49 68.54 -8.75
CA ILE A 159 -37.46 69.56 -8.30
C ILE A 159 -37.51 70.73 -9.30
N LYS A 160 -36.35 71.18 -9.82
CA LYS A 160 -36.29 72.24 -10.85
C LYS A 160 -37.03 71.82 -12.12
N GLU A 161 -36.88 70.57 -12.55
CA GLU A 161 -37.61 70.02 -13.70
C GLU A 161 -39.13 70.05 -13.48
N GLU A 162 -39.60 69.60 -12.32
CA GLU A 162 -41.03 69.63 -12.00
C GLU A 162 -41.56 71.06 -11.88
N VAL A 163 -40.80 72.00 -11.29
CA VAL A 163 -41.17 73.42 -11.27
C VAL A 163 -41.27 74.00 -12.68
N ARG A 164 -40.32 73.67 -13.58
CA ARG A 164 -40.38 74.08 -14.99
C ARG A 164 -41.64 73.52 -15.68
N ARG A 165 -41.97 72.26 -15.42
CA ARG A 165 -43.16 71.59 -15.95
C ARG A 165 -44.45 72.24 -15.46
N LEU A 166 -44.59 72.45 -14.15
CA LEU A 166 -45.75 73.11 -13.54
C LEU A 166 -45.92 74.54 -14.07
N ARG A 167 -44.82 75.27 -14.24
CA ARG A 167 -44.84 76.61 -14.84
C ARG A 167 -45.36 76.58 -16.28
N ALA A 168 -44.94 75.61 -17.08
CA ALA A 168 -45.44 75.45 -18.44
C ALA A 168 -46.96 75.19 -18.46
N LEU A 169 -47.44 74.25 -17.64
CA LEU A 169 -48.87 73.95 -17.51
C LEU A 169 -49.70 75.15 -17.04
N TYR A 170 -49.20 75.89 -16.05
CA TYR A 170 -49.87 77.09 -15.56
C TYR A 170 -49.96 78.18 -16.65
N ASN A 171 -48.88 78.39 -17.40
CA ASN A 171 -48.87 79.32 -18.52
C ASN A 171 -49.88 78.91 -19.62
N GLU A 172 -49.96 77.62 -19.94
CA GLU A 172 -50.95 77.09 -20.90
C GLU A 172 -52.38 77.34 -20.42
N GLN A 173 -52.67 77.09 -19.14
CA GLN A 173 -53.98 77.38 -18.55
C GLN A 173 -54.34 78.87 -18.58
N LEU A 174 -53.38 79.75 -18.30
CA LEU A 174 -53.57 81.20 -18.39
C LEU A 174 -53.90 81.64 -19.83
N VAL A 175 -53.16 81.12 -20.82
CA VAL A 175 -53.43 81.41 -22.24
C VAL A 175 -54.80 80.88 -22.65
N ALA A 176 -55.17 79.66 -22.24
CA ALA A 176 -56.48 79.08 -22.50
C ALA A 176 -57.62 79.91 -21.85
N ALA A 177 -57.46 80.34 -20.60
CA ALA A 177 -58.43 81.19 -19.91
C ALA A 177 -58.54 82.60 -20.51
N ALA A 178 -57.43 83.16 -21.02
CA ALA A 178 -57.43 84.44 -21.72
C ALA A 178 -58.10 84.35 -23.10
N ASN A 179 -57.94 83.21 -23.80
CA ASN A 179 -58.56 82.97 -25.10
C ASN A 179 -60.05 82.58 -25.00
N GLY A 180 -60.50 82.01 -23.87
CA GLY A 180 -61.91 81.67 -23.63
C GLY A 180 -62.80 82.83 -23.12
N ARG A 181 -62.26 84.03 -22.93
CA ARG A 181 -63.00 85.25 -22.52
C ARG A 181 -63.22 86.24 -23.68
N ARG A 182 -63.16 85.78 -24.93
CA ARG A 182 -63.52 86.57 -26.12
C ARG A 182 -64.79 86.04 -26.77
#